data_AF-A0A636HY82-F1
#
_entry.id   AF-A0A636HY82-F1
#
_cell.length_a   1.000
_cell.length_b   1.000
_cell.length_c   1.000
_cell.angle_alpha   90.00
_cell.angle_beta   90.00
_cell.angle_gamma   90.00
#
_symmetry.space_group_name_H-M   'P 1'
#
loop_
_entity.id
_entity.type
_entity.pdbx_description
1 polymer ?
#
loop_
_entity_poly.entity_id
_entity_poly.type
_entity_poly.pdbx_seq_one_letter_code
_entity_poly.pdbx_strand_id
1 'polypeptide(L)'
;IESIAVKASHIQGISTVFVADSPLFEHLLAENVEKQISYFLNSGKNHYQSILFPASSFGKNCAPRLAAKLDVSQISDITRVIDQHTFERPIYAGNAIATVHSDDEYKVITVRPTSFAAAAAVAEDEGKAPIEFTEVVLGSDQVKFISQHVNKSNRPDLQSARVVVSGGRGVGSAQAFKELVDNLADKLGAAVGASRAAVDAGYAPNDYQIG
;
A
#
# COMPACT_ATOMS: atom_id res chain seq x y z
N ILE A 1 16.13 1.05 -10.27
CA ILE A 1 15.43 2.13 -9.54
C ILE A 1 15.20 3.38 -10.40
N GLU A 2 16.16 3.76 -11.25
CA GLU A 2 16.11 5.02 -12.04
C GLU A 2 14.86 5.16 -12.91
N SER A 3 14.47 4.12 -13.64
CA SER A 3 13.25 4.15 -14.46
C SER A 3 11.97 4.35 -13.64
N ILE A 4 11.94 3.91 -12.39
CA ILE A 4 10.81 4.12 -11.47
C ILE A 4 10.84 5.55 -10.94
N ALA A 5 12.02 6.07 -10.58
CA ALA A 5 12.17 7.45 -10.13
C ALA A 5 11.75 8.45 -11.22
N VAL A 6 12.10 8.18 -12.48
CA VAL A 6 11.63 8.96 -13.64
C VAL A 6 10.11 8.90 -13.75
N LYS A 7 9.50 7.70 -13.73
CA LYS A 7 8.03 7.59 -13.78
C LYS A 7 7.35 8.35 -12.64
N ALA A 8 7.90 8.28 -11.43
CA ALA A 8 7.40 9.04 -10.29
C ALA A 8 7.54 10.56 -10.51
N SER A 9 8.65 11.03 -11.09
CA SER A 9 8.84 12.46 -11.34
C SER A 9 7.88 13.05 -12.38
N HIS A 10 7.17 12.18 -13.12
CA HIS A 10 6.11 12.55 -14.04
C HIS A 10 4.69 12.51 -13.44
N ILE A 11 4.54 12.31 -12.13
CA ILE A 11 3.22 12.37 -11.49
C ILE A 11 2.87 13.82 -11.15
N GLN A 12 1.70 14.28 -11.58
CA GLN A 12 1.22 15.63 -11.30
C GLN A 12 1.14 15.88 -9.78
N GLY A 13 1.69 17.01 -9.34
CA GLY A 13 1.71 17.42 -7.93
C GLY A 13 2.93 16.94 -7.13
N ILE A 14 3.81 16.12 -7.71
CA ILE A 14 5.10 15.79 -7.09
C ILE A 14 6.07 16.97 -7.28
N SER A 15 6.63 17.47 -6.17
CA SER A 15 7.63 18.54 -6.18
C SER A 15 9.06 18.03 -6.28
N THR A 16 9.37 16.88 -5.68
CA THR A 16 10.70 16.25 -5.66
C THR A 16 10.55 14.74 -5.48
N VAL A 17 11.41 13.97 -6.13
CA VAL A 17 11.52 12.51 -5.93
C VAL A 17 12.83 12.21 -5.21
N PHE A 18 12.74 11.74 -3.97
CA PHE A 18 13.90 11.30 -3.21
C PHE A 18 14.19 9.82 -3.45
N VAL A 19 15.44 9.49 -3.74
CA VAL A 19 15.88 8.12 -4.06
C VAL A 19 16.93 7.66 -3.06
N ALA A 20 16.57 6.63 -2.29
CA ALA A 20 17.51 5.85 -1.48
C ALA A 20 17.68 4.47 -2.14
N ASP A 21 18.79 4.26 -2.87
CA ASP A 21 19.04 3.01 -3.58
C ASP A 21 20.05 2.14 -2.83
N SER A 22 19.61 0.97 -2.38
CA SER A 22 20.43 0.03 -1.61
C SER A 22 19.82 -1.37 -1.60
N PRO A 23 20.65 -2.43 -1.58
CA PRO A 23 20.19 -3.80 -1.37
C PRO A 23 19.36 -3.98 -0.10
N LEU A 24 19.53 -3.10 0.91
CA LEU A 24 18.74 -3.12 2.15
C LEU A 24 17.24 -2.93 1.93
N PHE A 25 16.84 -2.34 0.79
CA PHE A 25 15.45 -2.03 0.46
C PHE A 25 14.82 -3.02 -0.53
N GLU A 26 15.53 -4.08 -0.93
CA GLU A 26 15.01 -5.07 -1.89
C GLU A 26 13.67 -5.69 -1.46
N HIS A 27 13.54 -6.00 -0.16
CA HIS A 27 12.34 -6.61 0.42
C HIS A 27 11.56 -5.68 1.36
N LEU A 28 11.97 -4.40 1.42
CA LEU A 28 11.28 -3.34 2.16
C LEU A 28 10.90 -3.73 3.61
N LEU A 29 11.85 -4.31 4.35
CA LEU A 29 11.66 -4.63 5.77
C LEU A 29 11.34 -3.35 6.57
N ALA A 30 10.34 -3.42 7.45
CA ALA A 30 9.84 -2.25 8.18
C ALA A 30 10.94 -1.58 9.01
N GLU A 31 11.87 -2.35 9.58
CA GLU A 31 13.04 -1.86 10.30
C GLU A 31 13.92 -0.96 9.44
N ASN A 32 14.18 -1.34 8.19
CA ASN A 32 15.06 -0.59 7.28
C ASN A 32 14.34 0.64 6.74
N VAL A 33 13.07 0.47 6.35
CA VAL A 33 12.24 1.55 5.83
C VAL A 33 12.04 2.65 6.88
N GLU A 34 11.71 2.26 8.12
CA GLU A 34 11.57 3.21 9.23
C GLU A 34 12.86 3.99 9.47
N LYS A 35 14.01 3.31 9.61
CA LYS A 35 15.30 3.99 9.82
C LYS A 35 15.61 5.00 8.72
N GLN A 36 15.36 4.65 7.46
CA GLN A 36 15.62 5.55 6.34
C GLN A 36 14.70 6.78 6.36
N ILE A 37 13.41 6.60 6.66
CA ILE A 37 12.46 7.71 6.76
C ILE A 37 12.81 8.59 7.97
N SER A 38 13.11 8.01 9.13
CA SER A 38 13.52 8.73 10.33
C SER A 38 14.81 9.54 10.09
N TYR A 39 15.80 8.97 9.39
CA TYR A 39 16.99 9.72 8.99
C TYR A 39 16.65 10.86 8.05
N PHE A 40 15.80 10.61 7.05
CA PHE A 40 15.38 11.64 6.11
C PHE A 40 14.74 12.81 6.85
N LEU A 41 13.74 12.58 7.70
CA LEU A 41 13.06 13.63 8.48
C LEU A 41 14.04 14.41 9.37
N ASN A 42 15.01 13.73 10.01
CA ASN A 42 15.98 14.35 10.91
C ASN A 42 17.18 15.02 10.22
N SER A 43 17.31 14.89 8.90
CA SER A 43 18.46 15.46 8.16
C SER A 43 18.50 17.00 8.14
N GLY A 44 17.49 17.67 8.72
CA GLY A 44 17.41 19.14 8.83
C GLY A 44 17.20 19.86 7.50
N LYS A 45 17.05 19.10 6.40
CA LYS A 45 16.91 19.61 5.03
C LYS A 45 15.47 19.65 4.52
N ASN A 46 14.49 19.26 5.35
CA ASN A 46 13.11 19.16 4.88
C ASN A 46 12.08 19.63 5.91
N HIS A 47 10.90 19.96 5.38
CA HIS A 47 9.76 20.54 6.09
C HIS A 47 8.53 19.62 6.03
N TYR A 48 8.73 18.32 5.77
CA TYR A 48 7.62 17.39 5.55
C TYR A 48 7.04 16.91 6.87
N GLN A 49 5.76 17.20 7.09
CA GLN A 49 5.05 16.80 8.31
C GLN A 49 4.06 15.64 8.08
N SER A 50 3.69 15.36 6.83
CA SER A 50 2.75 14.28 6.51
C SER A 50 3.47 13.15 5.79
N ILE A 51 3.42 11.95 6.37
CA ILE A 51 4.05 10.74 5.81
C ILE A 51 2.94 9.75 5.46
N LEU A 52 2.74 9.55 4.16
CA LEU A 52 1.63 8.76 3.64
C LEU A 52 2.12 7.39 3.16
N PHE A 53 1.44 6.33 3.60
CA PHE A 53 1.62 4.97 3.11
C PHE A 53 0.31 4.47 2.49
N PRO A 54 0.33 3.56 1.51
CA PRO A 54 -0.89 2.86 1.11
C PRO A 54 -1.35 1.93 2.25
N ALA A 55 -2.67 1.83 2.49
CA ALA A 55 -3.25 0.91 3.48
C ALA A 55 -3.20 -0.59 3.07
N SER A 56 -2.17 -0.98 2.31
CA SER A 56 -1.82 -2.36 1.95
C SER A 56 -1.03 -3.04 3.07
N SER A 57 -0.69 -4.32 2.90
CA SER A 57 0.16 -5.05 3.85
C SER A 57 1.49 -4.35 4.10
N PHE A 58 2.07 -3.70 3.09
CA PHE A 58 3.31 -2.93 3.22
C PHE A 58 3.14 -1.72 4.15
N GLY A 59 2.16 -0.86 3.89
CA GLY A 59 1.98 0.35 4.70
C GLY A 59 1.45 0.04 6.11
N LYS A 60 0.57 -0.96 6.25
CA LYS A 60 0.13 -1.45 7.56
C LYS A 60 1.24 -2.11 8.37
N ASN A 61 2.31 -2.57 7.73
CA ASN A 61 3.52 -3.05 8.40
C ASN A 61 4.47 -1.90 8.80
N CYS A 62 4.71 -0.94 7.91
CA CYS A 62 5.72 0.11 8.12
C CYS A 62 5.22 1.30 8.93
N ALA A 63 4.01 1.81 8.64
CA ALA A 63 3.48 3.03 9.23
C ALA A 63 3.37 3.00 10.77
N PRO A 64 2.80 1.96 11.42
CA PRO A 64 2.71 1.95 12.88
C PRO A 64 4.08 1.90 13.56
N ARG A 65 5.07 1.25 12.94
CA ARG A 65 6.44 1.23 13.45
C ARG A 65 7.06 2.62 13.43
N LEU A 66 6.95 3.33 12.30
CA LEU A 66 7.46 4.69 12.17
C LEU A 66 6.76 5.63 13.16
N ALA A 67 5.44 5.56 13.27
CA ALA A 67 4.67 6.38 14.21
C ALA A 67 5.15 6.19 15.66
N ALA A 68 5.34 4.93 16.09
CA ALA A 68 5.86 4.62 17.42
C ALA A 68 7.29 5.12 17.64
N LYS A 69 8.14 5.17 16.60
CA LYS A 69 9.52 5.67 16.69
C LYS A 69 9.60 7.20 16.76
N LEU A 70 8.63 7.88 16.14
CA LEU A 70 8.47 9.32 16.20
C LEU A 70 7.65 9.79 17.41
N ASP A 71 7.12 8.87 18.22
CA ASP A 71 6.21 9.14 19.35
C ASP A 71 4.96 9.93 18.94
N VAL A 72 4.32 9.52 17.84
CA VAL A 72 3.09 10.12 17.30
C VAL A 72 2.00 9.08 17.06
N SER A 73 0.76 9.55 16.91
CA SER A 73 -0.38 8.71 16.58
C SER A 73 -0.35 8.24 15.12
N GLN A 74 -0.63 6.96 14.89
CA GLN A 74 -0.85 6.42 13.54
C GLN A 74 -2.31 6.61 13.12
N ILE A 75 -2.56 7.34 12.03
CA ILE A 75 -3.92 7.56 11.50
C ILE A 75 -4.17 6.54 10.36
N SER A 76 -4.92 5.48 10.63
CA SER A 76 -5.06 4.37 9.68
C SER A 76 -6.20 4.50 8.68
N ASP A 77 -5.94 4.02 7.46
CA ASP A 77 -6.94 3.72 6.43
C ASP A 77 -7.88 4.90 6.13
N ILE A 78 -7.32 6.10 5.97
CA ILE A 78 -8.13 7.28 5.67
C ILE A 78 -8.81 7.15 4.32
N THR A 79 -10.03 7.67 4.25
CA THR A 79 -10.85 7.74 3.04
C THR A 79 -11.05 9.17 2.56
N ARG A 80 -10.73 10.16 3.41
CA ARG A 80 -10.83 11.57 3.06
C ARG A 80 -9.83 12.40 3.85
N VAL A 81 -9.31 13.44 3.22
CA VAL A 81 -8.57 14.54 3.87
C VAL A 81 -9.52 15.73 3.96
N ILE A 82 -9.77 16.26 5.16
CA ILE A 82 -10.58 17.46 5.36
C ILE A 82 -9.66 18.69 5.31
N ASP A 83 -8.57 18.66 6.07
CA ASP A 83 -7.53 19.69 6.12
C ASP A 83 -6.17 19.08 6.53
N GLN A 84 -5.17 19.91 6.84
CA GLN A 84 -3.81 19.49 7.21
C GLN A 84 -3.75 18.62 8.48
N HIS A 85 -4.75 18.73 9.37
CA HIS A 85 -4.78 18.06 10.67
C HIS A 85 -5.94 17.08 10.81
N THR A 86 -6.92 17.12 9.91
CA THR A 86 -8.20 16.43 10.07
C THR A 86 -8.50 15.49 8.90
N PHE A 87 -8.86 14.25 9.23
CA PHE A 87 -9.08 13.16 8.28
C PHE A 87 -10.35 12.38 8.61
N GLU A 88 -10.97 11.76 7.60
CA GLU A 88 -12.04 10.79 7.83
C GLU A 88 -11.54 9.37 7.57
N ARG A 89 -11.97 8.44 8.41
CA ARG A 89 -11.69 7.00 8.24
C ARG A 89 -12.89 6.15 8.63
N PRO A 90 -13.11 5.01 7.97
CA PRO A 90 -14.10 4.04 8.37
C PRO A 90 -13.66 3.30 9.63
N ILE A 91 -14.62 3.03 10.50
CA ILE A 91 -14.49 2.18 11.68
C ILE A 91 -15.65 1.17 11.70
N TYR A 92 -15.60 0.18 12.59
CA TYR A 92 -16.62 -0.88 12.69
C TYR A 92 -16.94 -1.53 11.34
N ALA A 93 -15.91 -1.94 10.60
CA ALA A 93 -16.02 -2.52 9.26
C ALA A 93 -16.78 -1.64 8.24
N GLY A 94 -16.69 -0.32 8.39
CA GLY A 94 -17.32 0.65 7.48
C GLY A 94 -18.71 1.12 7.91
N ASN A 95 -19.24 0.63 9.02
CA ASN A 95 -20.57 1.03 9.51
C ASN A 95 -20.61 2.44 10.10
N ALA A 96 -19.46 3.02 10.45
CA ALA A 96 -19.36 4.40 10.87
C ALA A 96 -18.10 5.06 10.29
N ILE A 97 -18.17 6.37 10.09
CA ILE A 97 -17.04 7.20 9.68
C ILE A 97 -16.63 8.06 10.86
N ALA A 98 -15.37 7.93 11.28
CA ALA A 98 -14.77 8.75 12.31
C ALA A 98 -14.02 9.92 11.67
N THR A 99 -14.24 11.13 12.18
CA THR A 99 -13.40 12.29 11.92
C THR A 99 -12.29 12.34 12.98
N VAL A 100 -11.04 12.32 12.56
CA VAL A 100 -9.85 12.26 13.43
C VAL A 100 -9.02 13.51 13.21
N HIS A 101 -8.77 14.25 14.28
CA HIS A 101 -7.88 15.40 14.32
C HIS A 101 -6.57 15.00 15.02
N SER A 102 -5.43 15.49 14.53
CA SER A 102 -4.11 15.25 15.15
C SER A 102 -3.28 16.54 15.21
N ASP A 103 -2.87 16.86 16.43
CA ASP A 103 -1.93 17.95 16.75
C ASP A 103 -0.47 17.50 16.73
N ASP A 104 -0.21 16.21 16.52
CA ASP A 104 1.15 15.65 16.49
C ASP A 104 1.97 16.34 15.39
N GLU A 105 3.27 16.57 15.63
CA GLU A 105 4.15 17.23 14.66
C GLU A 105 4.13 16.50 13.31
N TYR A 106 4.31 15.18 13.35
CA TYR A 106 4.23 14.29 12.20
C TYR A 106 2.90 13.55 12.12
N LYS A 107 2.29 13.54 10.92
CA LYS A 107 1.07 12.79 10.61
C LYS A 107 1.47 11.54 9.84
N VAL A 108 1.58 10.42 10.53
CA VAL A 108 1.87 9.12 9.91
C VAL A 108 0.55 8.43 9.53
N ILE A 109 0.24 8.45 8.24
CA ILE A 109 -1.08 8.10 7.72
C ILE A 109 -0.99 6.88 6.79
N THR A 110 -1.93 5.94 6.91
CA THR A 110 -2.20 4.99 5.82
C THR A 110 -3.45 5.40 5.05
N VAL A 111 -3.37 5.38 3.72
CA VAL A 111 -4.41 5.88 2.81
C VAL A 111 -5.06 4.70 2.11
N ARG A 112 -6.40 4.63 2.11
CA ARG A 112 -7.12 3.61 1.36
C ARG A 112 -6.92 3.84 -0.14
N PRO A 113 -6.28 2.92 -0.89
CA PRO A 113 -5.93 3.16 -2.30
C PRO A 113 -7.12 3.44 -3.20
N THR A 114 -8.28 2.86 -2.90
CA THR A 114 -9.50 2.98 -3.72
C THR A 114 -10.34 4.23 -3.42
N SER A 115 -9.99 5.01 -2.39
CA SER A 115 -10.78 6.19 -1.98
C SER A 115 -10.44 7.46 -2.73
N PHE A 116 -9.29 7.49 -3.42
CA PHE A 116 -8.80 8.68 -4.11
C PHE A 116 -8.57 8.37 -5.59
N ALA A 117 -8.87 9.36 -6.44
CA ALA A 117 -8.54 9.26 -7.86
C ALA A 117 -7.02 9.27 -8.05
N ALA A 118 -6.52 8.49 -9.01
CA ALA A 118 -5.12 8.54 -9.40
C ALA A 118 -4.78 9.93 -9.96
N ALA A 119 -3.61 10.47 -9.58
CA ALA A 119 -3.09 11.69 -10.16
C ALA A 119 -2.75 11.47 -11.64
N ALA A 120 -2.95 12.50 -12.47
CA ALA A 120 -2.57 12.45 -13.87
C ALA A 120 -1.04 12.43 -14.02
N ALA A 121 -0.56 11.95 -15.17
CA ALA A 121 0.83 12.15 -15.56
C ALA A 121 0.99 13.55 -16.15
N VAL A 122 2.09 14.24 -15.82
CA VAL A 122 2.53 15.42 -16.56
C VAL A 122 3.16 14.98 -17.88
N ALA A 123 2.89 15.73 -18.95
CA ALA A 123 3.47 15.50 -20.26
C ALA A 123 5.00 15.60 -20.19
N GLU A 124 5.71 14.88 -21.07
CA GLU A 124 7.19 14.89 -21.08
C GLU A 124 7.77 16.30 -21.25
N ASP A 125 7.02 17.19 -21.90
CA ASP A 125 7.40 18.57 -22.19
C ASP A 125 7.10 19.58 -21.05
N GLU A 126 6.30 19.20 -20.04
CA GLU A 126 5.85 20.10 -18.96
C GLU A 126 6.79 20.15 -17.74
N GLY A 127 8.00 19.60 -17.87
CA GLY A 127 9.00 19.58 -16.80
C GLY A 127 8.71 18.50 -15.75
N LYS A 128 9.76 17.75 -15.41
CA LYS A 128 9.71 16.69 -14.39
C LYS A 128 10.12 17.23 -13.03
N ALA A 129 9.57 16.65 -11.96
CA ALA A 129 10.07 16.92 -10.62
C ALA A 129 11.58 16.58 -10.52
N PRO A 130 12.40 17.37 -9.83
CA PRO A 130 13.79 17.01 -9.55
C PRO A 130 13.89 15.66 -8.85
N ILE A 131 14.88 14.87 -9.24
CA ILE A 131 15.23 13.60 -8.61
C ILE A 131 16.48 13.83 -7.78
N GLU A 132 16.40 13.56 -6.48
CA GLU A 132 17.48 13.76 -5.51
C GLU A 132 17.85 12.44 -4.85
N PHE A 133 19.13 12.07 -4.93
CA PHE A 133 19.64 10.89 -4.24
C PHE A 133 19.92 11.22 -2.78
N THR A 134 19.36 10.43 -1.87
CA THR A 134 19.57 10.59 -0.42
C THR A 134 20.66 9.65 0.06
N GLU A 135 21.37 10.03 1.11
CA GLU A 135 22.25 9.11 1.82
C GLU A 135 21.46 7.91 2.35
N VAL A 136 22.03 6.71 2.18
CA VAL A 136 21.44 5.46 2.66
C VAL A 136 21.99 5.18 4.05
N VAL A 137 21.09 4.99 5.02
CA VAL A 137 21.50 4.59 6.36
C VAL A 137 21.72 3.09 6.50
N LEU A 138 22.54 2.72 7.47
CA LEU A 138 22.74 1.32 7.83
C LEU A 138 21.40 0.70 8.29
N GLY A 139 21.12 -0.49 7.75
CA GLY A 139 19.92 -1.26 8.05
C GLY A 139 19.90 -1.79 9.48
N SER A 140 18.86 -2.55 9.81
CA SER A 140 18.79 -3.33 11.04
C SER A 140 19.38 -4.72 10.85
N ASP A 141 20.06 -5.21 11.88
CA ASP A 141 20.53 -6.59 12.04
C ASP A 141 19.53 -7.47 12.80
N GLN A 142 18.40 -6.92 13.26
CA GLN A 142 17.41 -7.63 14.07
C GLN A 142 16.53 -8.59 13.26
N VAL A 143 16.31 -8.29 11.98
CA VAL A 143 15.45 -9.07 11.09
C VAL A 143 16.18 -9.31 9.78
N LYS A 144 16.08 -10.53 9.28
CA LYS A 144 16.66 -10.92 7.99
C LYS A 144 15.59 -11.58 7.13
N PHE A 145 15.47 -11.10 5.89
CA PHE A 145 14.70 -11.79 4.86
C PHE A 145 15.41 -13.09 4.46
N ILE A 146 14.67 -14.21 4.43
CA ILE A 146 15.20 -15.52 4.05
C ILE A 146 14.62 -15.98 2.72
N SER A 147 13.29 -15.95 2.57
CA SER A 147 12.61 -16.36 1.34
C SER A 147 11.21 -15.77 1.22
N GLN A 148 10.68 -15.73 0.00
CA GLN A 148 9.30 -15.37 -0.31
C GLN A 148 8.77 -16.28 -1.41
N HIS A 149 7.54 -16.77 -1.24
CA HIS A 149 6.82 -17.53 -2.26
C HIS A 149 5.66 -16.67 -2.77
N VAL A 150 5.84 -16.05 -3.95
CA VAL A 150 4.82 -15.21 -4.58
C VAL A 150 4.06 -16.03 -5.62
N ASN A 151 2.74 -16.16 -5.44
CA ASN A 151 1.88 -16.72 -6.48
C ASN A 151 1.67 -15.69 -7.58
N LYS A 152 2.25 -15.93 -8.74
CA LYS A 152 2.06 -15.07 -9.91
C LYS A 152 0.74 -15.43 -10.58
N SER A 153 -0.12 -14.43 -10.74
CA SER A 153 -1.38 -14.53 -11.49
C SER A 153 -1.34 -13.54 -12.65
N ASN A 154 -1.92 -13.94 -13.80
CA ASN A 154 -2.15 -13.03 -14.92
C ASN A 154 -3.44 -12.20 -14.73
N ARG A 155 -4.23 -12.52 -13.69
CA ARG A 155 -5.47 -11.80 -13.36
C ARG A 155 -5.15 -10.53 -12.56
N PRO A 156 -6.02 -9.52 -12.60
CA PRO A 156 -5.89 -8.35 -11.74
C PRO A 156 -5.74 -8.75 -10.27
N ASP A 157 -4.95 -7.96 -9.53
CA ASP A 157 -4.78 -8.13 -8.09
C ASP A 157 -6.09 -7.82 -7.35
N LEU A 158 -6.44 -8.66 -6.37
CA LEU A 158 -7.71 -8.61 -5.66
C LEU A 158 -7.92 -7.29 -4.88
N GLN A 159 -6.84 -6.65 -4.41
CA GLN A 159 -6.92 -5.40 -3.64
C GLN A 159 -7.17 -4.17 -4.52
N SER A 160 -6.91 -4.27 -5.82
CA SER A 160 -6.99 -3.17 -6.78
C SER A 160 -7.96 -3.41 -7.94
N ALA A 161 -8.51 -4.61 -8.07
CA ALA A 161 -9.40 -4.97 -9.14
C ALA A 161 -10.71 -4.19 -9.10
N ARG A 162 -11.12 -3.69 -10.27
CA ARG A 162 -12.42 -3.01 -10.45
C ARG A 162 -13.61 -3.96 -10.33
N VAL A 163 -13.43 -5.19 -10.82
CA VAL A 163 -14.44 -6.24 -10.81
C VAL A 163 -13.84 -7.47 -10.16
N VAL A 164 -14.59 -8.08 -9.24
CA VAL A 164 -14.22 -9.30 -8.54
C VAL A 164 -15.33 -10.32 -8.72
N VAL A 165 -14.99 -11.50 -9.23
CA VAL A 165 -15.90 -12.65 -9.27
C VAL A 165 -15.53 -13.55 -8.11
N SER A 166 -16.46 -13.74 -7.15
CA SER A 166 -16.18 -14.47 -5.92
C SER A 166 -17.01 -15.74 -5.77
N GLY A 167 -16.36 -16.82 -5.30
CA GLY A 167 -17.01 -18.09 -4.99
C GLY A 167 -17.06 -18.39 -3.50
N GLY A 168 -18.20 -18.94 -3.04
CA GLY A 168 -18.39 -19.41 -1.68
C GLY A 168 -18.41 -20.94 -1.56
N ARG A 169 -18.64 -21.45 -0.34
CA ARG A 169 -18.86 -22.89 -0.12
C ARG A 169 -20.01 -23.46 -0.96
N GLY A 170 -21.00 -22.64 -1.30
CA GLY A 170 -22.12 -23.02 -2.17
C GLY A 170 -21.73 -23.44 -3.59
N VAL A 171 -20.50 -23.16 -4.03
CA VAL A 171 -19.97 -23.64 -5.32
C VAL A 171 -19.73 -25.17 -5.30
N GLY A 172 -19.59 -25.77 -4.12
CA GLY A 172 -19.66 -27.21 -3.90
C GLY A 172 -18.38 -28.01 -4.14
N SER A 173 -17.43 -27.52 -4.96
CA SER A 173 -16.13 -28.17 -5.13
C SER A 173 -15.07 -27.24 -5.74
N ALA A 174 -13.80 -27.63 -5.64
CA ALA A 174 -12.70 -26.96 -6.34
C ALA A 174 -12.86 -26.99 -7.88
N GLN A 175 -13.44 -28.07 -8.42
CA GLN A 175 -13.68 -28.20 -9.86
C GLN A 175 -14.74 -27.20 -10.33
N ALA A 176 -15.89 -27.16 -9.65
CA ALA A 176 -16.95 -26.20 -9.95
C ALA A 176 -16.49 -24.75 -9.75
N PHE A 177 -15.58 -24.49 -8.80
CA PHE A 177 -14.98 -23.18 -8.60
C PHE A 177 -14.19 -22.74 -9.84
N LYS A 178 -13.35 -23.61 -10.38
CA LYS A 178 -12.64 -23.31 -11.64
C LYS A 178 -13.59 -23.14 -12.83
N GLU A 179 -14.59 -24.01 -12.95
CA GLU A 179 -15.50 -23.98 -14.09
C GLU A 179 -16.42 -22.75 -14.11
N LEU A 180 -16.83 -22.26 -12.94
CA LEU A 180 -17.79 -21.17 -12.82
C LEU A 180 -17.12 -19.83 -12.50
N VAL A 181 -16.30 -19.79 -11.45
CA VAL A 181 -15.74 -18.55 -10.91
C VAL A 181 -14.59 -18.07 -11.78
N ASP A 182 -13.58 -18.92 -11.99
CA ASP A 182 -12.39 -18.57 -12.79
C ASP A 182 -12.76 -18.22 -14.24
N ASN A 183 -13.57 -19.06 -14.90
CA ASN A 183 -13.98 -18.81 -16.28
C ASN A 183 -14.80 -17.51 -16.45
N LEU A 184 -15.64 -17.17 -15.47
CA LEU A 184 -16.37 -15.91 -15.49
C LEU A 184 -15.43 -14.73 -15.24
N ALA A 185 -14.48 -14.86 -14.30
CA ALA A 185 -13.47 -13.84 -14.05
C ALA A 185 -12.64 -13.56 -15.31
N ASP A 186 -12.21 -14.61 -16.01
CA ASP A 186 -11.42 -14.49 -17.24
C ASP A 186 -12.19 -13.77 -18.36
N LYS A 187 -13.49 -14.08 -18.52
CA LYS A 187 -14.35 -13.38 -19.48
C LYS A 187 -14.55 -11.90 -19.17
N LEU A 188 -14.53 -11.54 -17.89
CA LEU A 188 -14.74 -10.16 -17.43
C LEU A 188 -13.43 -9.38 -17.27
N GLY A 189 -12.27 -10.04 -17.42
CA GLY A 189 -10.98 -9.45 -17.03
C GLY A 189 -10.95 -9.06 -15.56
N ALA A 190 -11.60 -9.85 -14.70
CA ALA A 190 -11.80 -9.57 -13.28
C ALA A 190 -10.81 -10.34 -12.40
N ALA A 191 -10.65 -9.89 -11.16
CA ALA A 191 -9.98 -10.71 -10.13
C ALA A 191 -10.89 -11.84 -9.65
N VAL A 192 -10.28 -12.87 -9.08
CA VAL A 192 -10.98 -14.00 -8.46
C VAL A 192 -10.93 -13.85 -6.95
N GLY A 193 -12.08 -14.03 -6.31
CA GLY A 193 -12.22 -14.02 -4.86
C GLY A 193 -12.83 -15.30 -4.31
N ALA A 194 -12.65 -15.56 -3.02
CA ALA A 194 -13.19 -16.72 -2.34
C ALA A 194 -13.60 -16.36 -0.91
N SER A 195 -14.72 -16.91 -0.42
CA SER A 195 -15.02 -16.82 1.01
C SER A 195 -14.04 -17.68 1.82
N ARG A 196 -13.78 -17.33 3.09
CA ARG A 196 -13.02 -18.19 4.02
C ARG A 196 -13.56 -19.63 4.05
N ALA A 197 -14.88 -19.79 4.01
CA ALA A 197 -15.54 -21.08 4.00
C ALA A 197 -15.24 -21.96 2.77
N ALA A 198 -14.86 -21.35 1.64
CA ALA A 198 -14.44 -22.04 0.42
C ALA A 198 -12.94 -22.39 0.46
N VAL A 199 -12.12 -21.50 1.03
CA VAL A 199 -10.69 -21.74 1.27
C VAL A 199 -10.50 -22.88 2.27
N ASP A 200 -11.19 -22.86 3.40
CA ASP A 200 -11.16 -23.90 4.42
C ASP A 200 -11.63 -25.26 3.86
N ALA A 201 -12.52 -25.25 2.87
CA ALA A 201 -13.01 -26.46 2.18
C ALA A 201 -12.09 -26.93 1.04
N GLY A 202 -10.98 -26.24 0.79
CA GLY A 202 -10.01 -26.56 -0.27
C GLY A 202 -10.48 -26.23 -1.68
N TYR A 203 -11.49 -25.38 -1.86
CA TYR A 203 -12.02 -25.02 -3.19
C TYR A 203 -11.16 -23.96 -3.88
N ALA A 204 -10.50 -23.09 -3.10
CA ALA A 204 -9.68 -22.00 -3.58
C ALA A 204 -8.47 -21.79 -2.65
N PRO A 205 -7.34 -21.24 -3.15
CA PRO A 205 -6.19 -20.90 -2.32
C PRO A 205 -6.48 -19.72 -1.38
N ASN A 206 -5.66 -19.57 -0.33
CA ASN A 206 -5.81 -18.48 0.64
C ASN A 206 -5.66 -17.09 0.02
N ASP A 207 -4.86 -16.96 -1.03
CA ASP A 207 -4.66 -15.70 -1.75
C ASP A 207 -5.95 -15.16 -2.41
N TYR A 208 -6.94 -16.01 -2.62
CA TYR A 208 -8.24 -15.59 -3.15
C TYR A 208 -9.19 -15.13 -2.03
N GLN A 209 -8.83 -15.31 -0.75
CA GLN A 209 -9.75 -15.06 0.34
C GLN A 209 -10.15 -13.58 0.44
N ILE A 210 -11.46 -13.33 0.52
CA ILE A 210 -12.05 -12.03 0.84
C ILE A 210 -12.67 -12.13 2.24
N GLY A 211 -12.32 -11.17 3.10
CA GLY A 211 -12.86 -11.04 4.45
C GLY A 211 -11.89 -10.40 5.41
#